data_AF-A0A9X2DDZ8-F1
#
_entry.id   AF-A0A9X2DDZ8-F1
#
_cell.length_a   1.000
_cell.length_b   1.000
_cell.length_c   1.000
_cell.angle_alpha   90.00
_cell.angle_beta   90.00
_cell.angle_gamma   90.00
#
_symmetry.space_group_name_H-M   'P 1'
#
loop_
_entity.id
_entity.type
_entity.pdbx_description
1 polymer ?
#
loop_
_entity_poly.entity_id
_entity_poly.type
_entity_poly.pdbx_seq_one_letter_code
_entity_poly.pdbx_strand_id
1 'polypeptide(L)'
;VEAVVLRIPEGRRGRRRGEPQVQPILVAGVQPGFPGRKPEAWTRWVLDGLGYDADLDVVDDLFPGSGAVTDVLCAPTLALAGSASVRPDSDEVTDR
;
A
#
# COMPACT_ATOMS: atom_id res chain seq x y z
N VAL A 1 10.28 -15.42 -1.98
CA VAL A 1 9.57 -14.28 -2.61
C VAL A 1 8.24 -14.81 -3.10
N GLU A 2 7.14 -14.17 -2.75
CA GLU A 2 5.79 -14.54 -3.17
C GLU A 2 5.29 -13.49 -4.18
N ALA A 3 4.78 -13.95 -5.32
CA ALA A 3 4.21 -13.05 -6.32
C ALA A 3 2.72 -12.86 -6.07
N VAL A 4 2.27 -11.60 -6.09
CA VAL A 4 0.86 -11.24 -5.95
C VAL A 4 0.41 -10.60 -7.27
N VAL A 5 -0.68 -11.13 -7.84
CA VAL A 5 -1.28 -10.60 -9.06
C VAL A 5 -2.58 -9.90 -8.70
N LEU A 6 -2.67 -8.61 -8.98
CA LEU A 6 -3.86 -7.80 -8.73
C LEU A 6 -4.62 -7.58 -10.04
N ARG A 7 -5.92 -7.88 -10.03
CA ARG A 7 -6.83 -7.53 -11.12
C ARG A 7 -7.60 -6.28 -10.73
N ILE A 8 -7.10 -5.12 -11.14
CA ILE A 8 -7.73 -3.83 -10.81
C ILE A 8 -9.12 -3.74 -11.48
N PRO A 9 -10.18 -3.37 -10.73
CA PRO A 9 -11.52 -3.14 -11.27
C PRO A 9 -11.52 -2.12 -12.41
N GLU A 10 -12.34 -2.33 -13.44
CA GLU A 10 -12.30 -1.53 -14.69
C GLU A 10 -12.45 -0.02 -14.46
N GLY A 11 -13.38 0.39 -13.59
CA GLY A 11 -13.59 1.81 -13.23
C GLY A 11 -12.44 2.46 -12.43
N ARG A 12 -11.44 1.66 -12.02
CA ARG A 12 -10.23 2.09 -11.29
C ARG A 12 -8.95 1.84 -12.09
N ARG A 13 -9.09 1.35 -13.32
CA ARG A 13 -7.94 1.21 -14.22
C ARG A 13 -7.57 2.58 -14.75
N GLY A 14 -6.27 2.85 -14.75
CA GLY A 14 -5.75 4.16 -15.13
C GLY A 14 -5.56 5.05 -13.92
N ARG A 15 -4.52 5.87 -14.00
CA ARG A 15 -4.04 6.68 -12.88
C ARG A 15 -4.63 8.07 -12.99
N ARG A 16 -5.23 8.63 -11.93
CA ARG A 16 -5.55 10.06 -11.92
C ARG A 16 -4.32 10.87 -11.56
N ARG A 17 -4.19 12.06 -12.13
CA ARG A 17 -3.10 12.98 -11.83
C ARG A 17 -3.16 13.37 -10.35
N GLY A 18 -2.10 13.07 -9.59
CA GLY A 18 -2.01 13.36 -8.16
C GLY A 18 -2.24 12.16 -7.23
N GLU A 19 -2.60 10.98 -7.77
CA GLU A 19 -2.74 9.77 -6.94
C GLU A 19 -1.38 9.15 -6.58
N PRO A 20 -1.17 8.77 -5.30
CA PRO A 20 0.05 8.10 -4.85
C PRO A 20 0.39 6.87 -5.71
N GLN A 21 1.68 6.64 -5.96
CA GLN A 21 2.12 5.44 -6.67
C GLN A 21 2.28 4.30 -5.67
N VAL A 22 1.60 3.20 -5.91
CA VAL A 22 1.90 1.95 -5.20
C VAL A 22 3.18 1.37 -5.78
N GLN A 23 4.16 1.13 -4.93
CA GLN A 23 5.42 0.53 -5.33
C GLN A 23 5.17 -0.91 -5.78
N PRO A 24 5.75 -1.41 -6.88
CA PRO A 24 5.49 -2.77 -7.36
C PRO A 24 6.11 -3.87 -6.48
N ILE A 25 7.03 -3.49 -5.58
CA ILE A 25 7.73 -4.40 -4.67
C ILE A 25 7.50 -3.92 -3.25
N LEU A 26 7.06 -4.84 -2.39
CA LEU A 26 7.00 -4.65 -0.95
C LEU A 26 8.08 -5.49 -0.27
N VAL A 27 8.84 -4.85 0.62
CA VAL A 27 9.69 -5.54 1.60
C VAL A 27 9.08 -5.29 2.98
N ALA A 28 8.63 -6.35 3.64
CA ALA A 28 8.04 -6.26 4.97
C ALA A 28 8.59 -7.37 5.87
N GLY A 29 8.78 -7.05 7.15
CA GLY A 29 9.21 -8.01 8.16
C GLY A 29 8.12 -9.00 8.53
N VAL A 30 8.51 -10.24 8.83
CA VAL A 30 7.61 -11.25 9.39
C VAL A 30 7.26 -10.86 10.82
N GLN A 31 5.99 -10.96 11.18
CA GLN A 31 5.53 -10.69 12.54
C GLN A 31 5.59 -11.98 13.38
N PRO A 32 6.08 -11.92 14.64
CA PRO A 32 6.03 -13.07 15.54
C PRO A 32 4.59 -13.43 15.91
N GLY A 33 4.36 -14.67 16.32
CA GLY A 33 3.05 -15.18 16.72
C GLY A 33 2.50 -16.22 15.75
N PHE A 34 1.28 -16.00 15.23
CA PHE A 34 0.60 -16.96 14.35
C PHE A 34 1.43 -17.26 13.09
N PRO A 35 1.82 -18.52 12.83
CA PRO A 35 2.63 -18.88 11.67
C PRO A 35 1.96 -18.47 10.36
N GLY A 36 2.68 -17.74 9.51
CA GLY A 36 2.14 -17.25 8.24
C GLY A 36 1.21 -16.04 8.40
N ARG A 37 1.15 -15.40 9.57
CA ARG A 37 0.47 -14.12 9.73
C ARG A 37 1.03 -13.11 8.73
N LYS A 38 0.15 -12.55 7.91
CA LYS A 38 0.53 -11.54 6.93
C LYS A 38 1.01 -10.28 7.66
N PRO A 39 2.12 -9.66 7.24
CA PRO A 39 2.51 -8.35 7.74
C PRO A 39 1.41 -7.32 7.43
N GLU A 40 1.16 -6.40 8.35
CA GLU A 40 0.15 -5.35 8.19
C GLU A 40 0.35 -4.52 6.89
N ALA A 41 1.62 -4.22 6.58
CA ALA A 41 2.03 -3.52 5.37
C ALA A 41 1.66 -4.30 4.09
N TRP A 42 1.62 -5.63 4.14
CA TRP A 42 1.19 -6.44 2.99
C TRP A 42 -0.27 -6.20 2.66
N THR A 43 -1.15 -6.20 3.67
CA THR A 43 -2.58 -5.98 3.45
C THR A 43 -2.83 -4.57 2.90
N ARG A 44 -2.20 -3.54 3.48
CA ARG A 44 -2.32 -2.17 2.97
C ARG A 44 -1.83 -2.05 1.54
N TRP A 45 -0.68 -2.64 1.22
CA TRP A 45 -0.11 -2.62 -0.12
C TRP A 45 -1.04 -3.24 -1.16
N VAL A 46 -1.72 -4.35 -0.83
CA VAL A 46 -2.73 -4.97 -1.70
C VAL A 46 -3.95 -4.06 -1.88
N LEU A 47 -4.47 -3.48 -0.79
CA LEU A 47 -5.63 -2.59 -0.82
C LEU A 47 -5.34 -1.33 -1.65
N ASP A 48 -4.17 -0.72 -1.45
CA ASP A 48 -3.72 0.43 -2.24
C ASP A 48 -3.62 0.06 -3.72
N GLY A 49 -3.06 -1.12 -4.03
CA GLY A 49 -2.92 -1.60 -5.40
C GLY A 49 -4.25 -1.86 -6.11
N LEU A 50 -5.31 -2.15 -5.37
CA LEU A 50 -6.68 -2.30 -5.87
C LEU A 50 -7.45 -0.96 -5.94
N GLY A 51 -6.89 0.12 -5.38
CA GLY A 51 -7.59 1.39 -5.22
C GLY A 51 -8.78 1.26 -4.29
N TYR A 52 -8.60 0.58 -3.15
CA TYR A 52 -9.62 0.42 -2.12
C TYR A 52 -10.05 1.78 -1.54
N ASP A 53 -11.36 1.97 -1.40
CA ASP A 53 -11.99 3.13 -0.78
C ASP A 53 -12.85 2.68 0.40
N ALA A 54 -12.46 3.04 1.61
CA ALA A 54 -13.14 2.58 2.83
C ALA A 54 -14.59 3.08 2.97
N ASP A 55 -14.98 4.15 2.27
CA ASP A 55 -16.33 4.69 2.32
C ASP A 55 -17.26 4.03 1.28
N LEU A 56 -16.68 3.42 0.24
CA LEU A 56 -17.43 2.87 -0.91
C LEU A 56 -17.34 1.35 -1.04
N ASP A 57 -16.28 0.74 -0.49
CA ASP A 57 -15.96 -0.66 -0.68
C ASP A 57 -16.22 -1.52 0.55
N VAL A 58 -16.41 -2.81 0.27
CA VAL A 58 -16.44 -3.86 1.27
C VAL A 58 -15.32 -4.85 0.95
N VAL A 59 -14.63 -5.33 1.99
CA VAL A 59 -13.60 -6.37 1.89
C VAL A 59 -14.11 -7.63 2.55
N ASP A 60 -14.28 -8.69 1.76
CA ASP A 60 -14.62 -10.01 2.24
C ASP A 60 -13.35 -10.86 2.42
N ASP A 61 -12.95 -11.11 3.66
CA ASP A 61 -11.87 -12.06 3.98
C ASP A 61 -12.42 -13.49 4.09
N LEU A 62 -12.32 -14.24 2.98
CA LEU A 62 -12.80 -15.62 2.91
C LEU A 62 -11.96 -16.61 3.72
N PHE A 63 -10.74 -16.24 4.13
CA PHE A 63 -9.80 -17.10 4.86
C PHE A 63 -9.10 -16.31 5.97
N PRO A 64 -9.83 -15.92 7.03
CA PRO A 64 -9.34 -14.95 8.00
C PRO A 64 -8.09 -15.41 8.74
N GLY A 65 -7.92 -16.72 8.95
CA GLY A 65 -6.72 -17.29 9.55
C GLY A 65 -6.31 -16.56 10.84
N SER A 66 -5.21 -15.81 10.78
CA SER A 66 -4.66 -15.03 11.89
C SER A 66 -5.42 -13.72 12.21
N GLY A 67 -6.45 -13.35 11.46
CA GLY A 67 -7.19 -12.08 11.58
C GLY A 67 -6.47 -10.84 11.04
N ALA A 68 -5.34 -11.00 10.35
CA ALA A 68 -4.47 -9.87 10.00
C ALA A 68 -5.11 -8.85 9.04
N VAL A 69 -6.04 -9.30 8.18
CA VAL A 69 -6.77 -8.39 7.28
C VAL A 69 -7.78 -7.58 8.09
N THR A 70 -8.56 -8.24 8.96
CA THR A 70 -9.54 -7.58 9.84
C THR A 70 -8.87 -6.54 10.73
N ASP A 71 -7.71 -6.85 11.31
CA ASP A 71 -6.96 -5.90 12.14
C ASP A 71 -6.62 -4.61 11.38
N VAL A 72 -6.21 -4.72 10.11
CA VAL A 72 -5.89 -3.57 9.25
C VAL A 72 -7.12 -2.74 8.93
N LEU A 73 -8.26 -3.39 8.69
CA LEU A 73 -9.53 -2.71 8.37
C LEU A 73 -10.14 -2.02 9.60
N CYS A 74 -9.92 -2.55 10.80
CA CYS A 74 -10.38 -1.93 12.05
C CYS A 74 -9.41 -0.87 12.59
N ALA A 75 -8.14 -0.88 12.15
CA ALA A 75 -7.16 0.10 12.57
C ALA A 75 -7.47 1.47 11.97
N PRO A 76 -7.38 2.56 12.76
CA PRO A 76 -7.50 3.91 12.21
C PRO A 76 -6.40 4.15 11.16
N THR A 77 -6.77 4.74 10.02
CA THR A 77 -5.83 5.03 8.92
C THR A 77 -4.73 5.99 9.40
N LEU A 78 -3.53 5.46 9.60
CA LEU A 78 -2.32 6.27 9.78
C LEU A 78 -1.74 6.53 8.39
N ALA A 79 -1.82 7.77 7.91
CA ALA A 79 -1.19 8.18 6.67
C ALA A 79 0.34 8.00 6.77
N LEU A 80 0.93 7.11 5.98
CA LEU A 80 2.39 7.07 5.80
C LEU A 80 2.80 8.33 5.02
N ALA A 81 3.45 9.27 5.72
CA ALA A 81 4.14 10.37 5.08
C ALA A 81 5.20 9.80 4.13
N GLY A 82 5.02 10.02 2.82
CA GLY A 82 5.97 9.57 1.82
C GLY A 82 7.34 10.21 2.03
N SER A 83 8.37 9.37 2.14
CA SER A 83 9.76 9.79 2.05
C SER A 83 10.09 10.18 0.60
N ALA A 84 9.64 11.36 0.18
CA ALA A 84 10.16 11.99 -1.01
C ALA A 84 11.54 12.58 -0.67
N SER A 85 12.60 11.85 -1.01
CA SER A 85 13.94 12.43 -1.09
C SER A 85 13.94 13.39 -2.28
N VAL A 86 13.62 14.67 -2.02
CA VAL A 86 13.93 15.77 -2.94
C VAL A 86 15.44 15.78 -3.11
N ARG A 87 15.92 15.40 -4.30
CA ARG A 87 17.28 15.75 -4.69
C ARG A 87 17.31 17.27 -4.88
N PRO A 88 18.23 18.01 -4.24
CA PRO A 88 18.33 19.43 -4.51
C PRO A 88 18.70 19.63 -5.97
N ASP A 89 17.89 20.44 -6.64
CA ASP A 89 18.15 20.95 -7.99
C ASP A 89 19.48 21.70 -7.93
N SER A 90 20.46 21.22 -8.69
CA SER A 90 21.78 21.86 -8.75
C SER A 90 21.76 22.91 -9.84
N ASP A 91 20.97 23.97 -9.63
CA ASP A 91 20.97 25.16 -10.48
C ASP A 91 21.12 26.41 -9.61
N GLU A 92 22.36 26.69 -9.19
CA GLU A 92 22.83 28.06 -9.00
C GLU A 92 24.37 28.11 -9.11
N VAL A 93 24.88 28.41 -10.31
CA VAL A 93 26.16 29.11 -10.47
C VAL A 93 25.83 30.47 -11.07
N THR A 94 25.72 31.44 -10.19
CA THR A 94 25.62 32.87 -10.50
C THR A 94 27.00 33.41 -10.91
N ASP A 95 27.02 34.00 -12.11
CA ASP A 95 27.74 35.23 -12.51
C ASP A 95 29.23 35.43 -12.14
N ARG A 96 30.10 35.41 -13.17
CA ARG A 96 31.11 36.44 -13.47
C ARG A 96 31.54 36.42 -14.95
#